data_AF-A0A6H0Y0T4-F1
#
_entry.id   AF-A0A6H0Y0T4-F1
#
_cell.length_a   1.000
_cell.length_b   1.000
_cell.length_c   1.000
_cell.angle_alpha   90.00
_cell.angle_beta   90.00
_cell.angle_gamma   90.00
#
_symmetry.space_group_name_H-M   'P 1'
#
loop_
_entity.id
_entity.type
_entity.pdbx_description
1 polymer ?
#
loop_
_entity_poly.entity_id
_entity_poly.type
_entity_poly.pdbx_seq_one_letter_code
_entity_poly.pdbx_strand_id
1 'polypeptide(L)'
;MVEDKPWPQVPIGNKNHANAAVLIIGCGFSGICTAIDLIQRNNCRNFIIVERSGGIGGTWHDNKYPGCCCDVWSALYSFSFAQNIDWTRQYPGQEEILHYLVDIAQKYDIYQHVRFNTTVEEATWDDQQLKWRTRVTTASGSKDAEFSPEYEITSDFLVSAVGQLNQPKWPDIQGIDSFEGKKIHSAR
;
A
#
# COMPACT_ATOMS: atom_id res chain seq x y z
N MET A 1 -32.98 -12.45 -7.57
CA MET A 1 -31.86 -13.40 -7.64
C MET A 1 -30.90 -12.83 -8.68
N VAL A 2 -30.04 -11.89 -8.27
CA VAL A 2 -28.99 -11.40 -9.16
C VAL A 2 -28.01 -12.55 -9.26
N GLU A 3 -27.82 -13.11 -10.45
CA GLU A 3 -26.80 -14.12 -10.69
C GLU A 3 -25.46 -13.52 -10.25
N ASP A 4 -24.86 -14.10 -9.20
CA ASP A 4 -23.50 -13.81 -8.78
C ASP A 4 -22.58 -14.10 -9.96
N LYS A 5 -22.27 -13.08 -10.76
CA LYS A 5 -21.21 -13.18 -11.75
C LYS A 5 -19.91 -13.31 -10.96
N PRO A 6 -19.24 -14.48 -10.97
CA PRO A 6 -18.04 -14.64 -10.18
C PRO A 6 -16.98 -13.67 -10.70
N TRP A 7 -16.30 -13.00 -9.78
CA TRP A 7 -15.10 -12.23 -10.11
C TRP A 7 -14.14 -13.09 -10.92
N PRO A 8 -13.41 -12.52 -11.90
CA PRO A 8 -12.45 -13.28 -12.69
C PRO A 8 -11.48 -14.03 -11.76
N GLN A 9 -11.57 -15.36 -11.74
CA GLN A 9 -10.73 -16.24 -10.91
C GLN A 9 -9.32 -16.43 -11.51
N VAL A 10 -8.87 -15.52 -12.36
CA VAL A 10 -7.59 -15.68 -13.05
C VAL A 10 -6.48 -15.48 -12.03
N PRO A 11 -5.69 -16.51 -11.68
CA PRO A 11 -4.54 -16.32 -10.82
C PRO A 11 -3.56 -15.43 -11.58
N ILE A 12 -3.01 -14.41 -10.91
CA ILE A 12 -1.89 -13.67 -11.47
C ILE A 12 -0.68 -14.61 -11.47
N GLY A 13 -0.43 -15.23 -12.62
CA GLY A 13 0.77 -16.02 -12.90
C GLY A 13 1.72 -15.28 -13.84
N ASN A 14 2.91 -15.85 -14.06
CA ASN A 14 4.00 -15.24 -14.85
C ASN A 14 3.61 -14.78 -16.27
N LYS A 15 2.51 -15.28 -16.85
CA LYS A 15 2.06 -14.91 -18.21
C LYS A 15 1.21 -13.63 -18.26
N ASN A 16 0.55 -13.24 -17.17
CA ASN A 16 -0.38 -12.10 -17.11
C ASN A 16 -0.01 -11.10 -16.00
N HIS A 17 1.28 -11.00 -15.68
CA HIS A 17 1.81 -10.13 -14.61
C HIS A 17 1.27 -8.69 -14.69
N ALA A 18 0.99 -8.14 -15.87
CA ALA A 18 0.59 -6.74 -16.02
C ALA A 18 -0.93 -6.51 -16.22
N ASN A 19 -1.76 -7.51 -15.94
CA ASN A 19 -3.22 -7.41 -16.07
C ASN A 19 -3.90 -7.94 -14.82
N ALA A 20 -4.73 -7.12 -14.18
CA ALA A 20 -5.45 -7.47 -12.96
C ALA A 20 -6.91 -7.05 -13.04
N ALA A 21 -7.80 -7.68 -12.27
CA ALA A 21 -9.16 -7.16 -12.14
C ALA A 21 -9.15 -5.85 -11.33
N VAL A 22 -8.36 -5.80 -10.26
CA VAL A 22 -8.23 -4.63 -9.40
C VAL A 22 -6.76 -4.28 -9.18
N LEU A 23 -6.41 -3.01 -9.37
CA LEU A 23 -5.14 -2.44 -8.95
C LEU A 23 -5.35 -1.55 -7.72
N ILE A 24 -4.64 -1.83 -6.64
CA ILE A 24 -4.66 -1.06 -5.40
C ILE A 24 -3.33 -0.31 -5.27
N ILE A 25 -3.39 1.00 -5.07
CA ILE A 25 -2.19 1.83 -4.88
C ILE A 25 -2.00 2.11 -3.39
N GLY A 26 -0.97 1.52 -2.78
CA GLY A 26 -0.62 1.65 -1.37
C GLY A 26 -1.03 0.43 -0.54
N CYS A 27 -0.12 -0.01 0.34
CA CYS A 27 -0.26 -1.15 1.24
C CYS A 27 -0.24 -0.72 2.71
N GLY A 28 -0.92 0.38 3.02
CA GLY A 28 -1.30 0.78 4.38
C GLY A 28 -2.65 0.18 4.79
N PHE A 29 -3.25 0.71 5.87
CA PHE A 29 -4.56 0.26 6.38
C PHE A 29 -5.64 0.12 5.29
N SER A 30 -5.83 1.14 4.46
CA SER A 30 -6.87 1.14 3.42
C SER A 30 -6.63 0.07 2.35
N GLY A 31 -5.37 -0.11 1.92
CA GLY A 31 -5.01 -1.10 0.91
C GLY A 31 -5.16 -2.52 1.43
N ILE A 32 -4.68 -2.78 2.65
CA ILE A 32 -4.83 -4.08 3.33
C ILE A 32 -6.32 -4.41 3.53
N CYS A 33 -7.12 -3.45 4.01
CA CYS A 33 -8.56 -3.67 4.19
C CYS A 33 -9.27 -4.00 2.87
N THR A 34 -8.95 -3.27 1.80
CA THR A 34 -9.53 -3.51 0.46
C THR A 34 -9.18 -4.91 -0.04
N ALA A 35 -7.91 -5.31 0.08
CA ALA A 35 -7.47 -6.62 -0.35
C ALA A 35 -8.14 -7.75 0.44
N ILE A 36 -8.30 -7.59 1.75
CA ILE A 36 -9.01 -8.57 2.59
C ILE A 36 -10.49 -8.66 2.19
N ASP A 37 -11.15 -7.54 1.92
CA ASP A 37 -12.55 -7.54 1.45
C ASP A 37 -12.71 -8.24 0.09
N LEU A 38 -11.78 -7.99 -0.85
CA LEU A 38 -11.73 -8.70 -2.12
C LEU A 38 -11.60 -10.21 -1.93
N ILE A 39 -10.70 -10.66 -1.04
CA ILE A 39 -10.50 -12.08 -0.76
C ILE A 39 -11.72 -12.70 -0.06
N GLN A 40 -12.18 -12.09 1.03
CA GLN A 40 -13.10 -12.73 1.98
C GLN A 40 -14.56 -12.60 1.57
N ARG A 41 -14.97 -11.43 1.05
CA ARG A 41 -16.38 -11.18 0.71
C ARG A 41 -16.68 -11.40 -0.76
N ASN A 42 -15.70 -11.12 -1.62
CA ASN A 42 -15.87 -11.15 -3.07
C ASN A 42 -15.25 -12.38 -3.74
N ASN A 43 -14.49 -13.19 -2.99
CA ASN A 43 -13.72 -14.32 -3.52
C ASN A 43 -12.83 -13.91 -4.72
N CYS A 44 -12.36 -12.67 -4.76
CA CYS A 44 -11.52 -12.12 -5.82
C CYS A 44 -10.05 -12.18 -5.39
N ARG A 45 -9.24 -12.91 -6.15
CA ARG A 45 -7.77 -13.01 -5.94
C ARG A 45 -6.97 -12.44 -7.12
N ASN A 46 -7.64 -11.96 -8.15
CA ASN A 46 -7.03 -11.31 -9.30
C ASN A 46 -6.83 -9.81 -9.04
N PHE A 47 -5.94 -9.48 -8.12
CA PHE A 47 -5.58 -8.09 -7.83
C PHE A 47 -4.10 -7.93 -7.55
N ILE A 48 -3.61 -6.72 -7.81
CA ILE A 48 -2.24 -6.29 -7.52
C ILE A 48 -2.31 -5.13 -6.54
N ILE A 49 -1.39 -5.11 -5.57
CA ILE A 49 -1.11 -3.96 -4.73
C ILE A 49 0.26 -3.41 -5.14
N VAL A 50 0.35 -2.13 -5.47
CA VAL A 50 1.62 -1.45 -5.72
C VAL A 50 1.96 -0.60 -4.49
N GLU A 51 3.16 -0.80 -3.94
CA GLU A 51 3.66 -0.09 -2.76
C GLU A 51 5.05 0.48 -3.05
N ARG A 52 5.20 1.79 -2.81
CA ARG A 52 6.46 2.51 -3.02
C ARG A 52 7.52 2.09 -2.00
N SER A 53 7.09 1.82 -0.78
CA SER A 53 8.00 1.42 0.30
C SER A 53 8.44 -0.04 0.17
N GLY A 54 9.53 -0.40 0.86
CA GLY A 54 10.08 -1.75 0.88
C GLY A 54 9.31 -2.73 1.79
N GLY A 55 8.21 -2.29 2.39
CA GLY A 55 7.36 -3.09 3.25
C GLY A 55 5.98 -2.47 3.41
N ILE A 56 5.07 -3.24 3.99
CA ILE A 56 3.70 -2.82 4.26
C ILE A 56 3.64 -1.83 5.43
N GLY A 57 2.49 -1.20 5.60
CA GLY A 57 2.16 -0.40 6.79
C GLY A 57 1.86 1.08 6.48
N GLY A 58 2.21 1.55 5.28
CA GLY A 58 1.99 2.92 4.84
C GLY A 58 2.60 3.93 5.82
N THR A 59 1.77 4.80 6.41
CA THR A 59 2.20 5.76 7.44
C THR A 59 3.03 5.13 8.55
N TRP A 60 2.65 3.93 9.02
CA TRP A 60 3.35 3.22 10.09
C TRP A 60 4.60 2.51 9.62
N HIS A 61 4.83 2.38 8.31
CA HIS A 61 6.12 1.98 7.76
C HIS A 61 7.08 3.19 7.69
N ASP A 62 6.57 4.32 7.21
CA ASP A 62 7.40 5.49 6.89
C ASP A 62 7.85 6.29 8.12
N ASN A 63 7.00 6.43 9.14
CA ASN A 63 7.26 7.32 10.28
C ASN A 63 7.93 6.56 11.44
N LYS A 64 9.24 6.71 11.63
CA LYS A 64 10.01 6.01 12.69
C LYS A 64 10.68 6.96 13.69
N TYR A 65 10.20 8.20 13.77
CA TYR A 65 10.76 9.17 14.69
C TYR A 65 10.51 8.76 16.17
N PRO A 66 11.42 9.10 17.09
CA PRO A 66 11.28 8.74 18.50
C PRO A 66 9.95 9.24 19.10
N GLY A 67 9.21 8.34 19.74
CA GLY A 67 7.91 8.66 20.35
C GLY A 67 6.72 8.65 19.39
N CYS A 68 6.89 8.24 18.14
CA CYS A 68 5.78 8.07 17.20
C CYS A 68 4.70 7.13 17.77
N CYS A 69 3.47 7.63 17.87
CA CYS A 69 2.33 6.92 18.41
C CYS A 69 1.02 7.38 17.74
N CYS A 70 -0.03 6.58 17.92
CA CYS A 70 -1.37 6.96 17.46
C CYS A 70 -2.05 7.91 18.47
N ASP A 71 -2.81 8.86 17.95
CA ASP A 71 -3.66 9.79 18.70
C ASP A 71 -5.06 9.21 19.02
N VAL A 72 -5.41 8.07 18.43
CA VAL A 72 -6.65 7.33 18.70
C VAL A 72 -6.39 6.26 19.76
N TRP A 73 -7.41 5.99 20.59
CA TRP A 73 -7.37 4.88 21.54
C TRP A 73 -7.17 3.55 20.81
N SER A 74 -6.23 2.74 21.29
CA SER A 74 -5.87 1.44 20.70
C SER A 74 -7.08 0.53 20.45
N ALA A 75 -8.05 0.51 21.36
CA ALA A 75 -9.30 -0.24 21.21
C ALA A 75 -10.13 0.13 19.96
N LEU A 76 -9.89 1.30 19.38
CA LEU A 76 -10.58 1.81 18.18
C LEU A 76 -9.68 1.80 16.94
N TYR A 77 -8.37 1.56 17.11
CA TYR A 77 -7.38 1.67 16.04
C TYR A 77 -6.92 0.30 15.53
N SER A 78 -7.89 -0.56 15.21
CA SER A 78 -7.70 -1.86 14.56
C SER A 78 -8.86 -2.14 13.60
N PHE A 79 -8.71 -3.14 12.73
CA PHE A 79 -9.80 -3.51 11.82
C PHE A 79 -10.94 -4.12 12.62
N SER A 80 -12.18 -3.73 12.31
CA SER A 80 -13.37 -4.24 13.02
C SER A 80 -13.50 -5.77 12.95
N PHE A 81 -12.99 -6.40 11.89
CA PHE A 81 -12.98 -7.85 11.70
C PHE A 81 -11.71 -8.54 12.24
N ALA A 82 -10.74 -7.78 12.75
CA ALA A 82 -9.48 -8.29 13.31
C ALA A 82 -9.01 -7.38 14.45
N GLN A 83 -9.82 -7.30 15.51
CA GLN A 83 -9.47 -6.54 16.70
C GLN A 83 -8.19 -7.09 17.35
N ASN A 84 -7.30 -6.20 17.76
CA ASN A 84 -6.11 -6.55 18.54
C ASN A 84 -6.41 -6.35 20.04
N ILE A 85 -6.25 -7.42 20.82
CA ILE A 85 -6.47 -7.41 22.28
C ILE A 85 -5.18 -7.24 23.06
N ASP A 86 -4.03 -7.38 22.39
CA ASP A 86 -2.70 -7.42 23.00
C ASP A 86 -2.02 -6.03 23.02
N TRP A 87 -2.79 -4.96 22.79
CA TRP A 87 -2.27 -3.60 22.90
C TRP A 87 -1.71 -3.34 24.30
N THR A 88 -0.45 -2.95 24.36
CA THR A 88 0.32 -2.73 25.58
C THR A 88 -0.06 -1.43 26.30
N ARG A 89 -0.68 -0.48 25.59
CA ARG A 89 -1.06 0.84 26.11
C ARG A 89 -2.24 1.46 25.36
N GLN A 90 -2.81 2.51 25.94
CA GLN A 90 -3.96 3.23 25.38
C GLN A 90 -3.65 3.92 24.05
N TYR A 91 -2.42 4.41 23.87
CA TYR A 91 -1.95 5.09 22.64
C TYR A 91 -0.72 4.34 22.10
N PRO A 92 -0.90 3.33 21.25
CA PRO A 92 0.15 2.38 20.90
C PRO A 92 1.25 3.05 20.08
N GLY A 93 2.46 2.51 20.20
CA GLY A 93 3.62 3.02 19.46
C GLY A 93 3.57 2.60 18.00
N GLN A 94 4.33 3.30 17.15
CA GLN A 94 4.39 2.95 15.73
C GLN A 94 4.81 1.48 15.51
N GLU A 95 5.81 0.98 16.23
CA GLU A 95 6.30 -0.40 16.07
C GLU A 95 5.20 -1.44 16.33
N GLU A 96 4.38 -1.21 17.36
CA GLU A 96 3.29 -2.09 17.76
C GLU A 96 2.16 -2.09 16.71
N ILE A 97 1.83 -0.92 16.17
CA ILE A 97 0.82 -0.79 15.12
C ILE A 97 1.32 -1.42 13.81
N LEU A 98 2.59 -1.22 13.48
CA LEU A 98 3.21 -1.85 12.31
C LEU A 98 3.21 -3.38 12.46
N HIS A 99 3.56 -3.90 13.64
CA HIS A 99 3.51 -5.34 13.91
C HIS A 99 2.10 -5.90 13.71
N TYR A 100 1.09 -5.25 14.27
CA TYR A 100 -0.31 -5.62 14.04
C TYR A 100 -0.65 -5.69 12.54
N LEU A 101 -0.26 -4.69 11.74
CA LEU A 101 -0.50 -4.70 10.29
C LEU A 101 0.23 -5.84 9.57
N VAL A 102 1.46 -6.15 9.97
CA VAL A 102 2.27 -7.26 9.45
C VAL A 102 1.58 -8.59 9.72
N ASP A 103 1.12 -8.81 10.95
CA ASP A 103 0.43 -10.05 11.33
C ASP A 103 -0.87 -10.22 10.52
N ILE A 104 -1.63 -9.15 10.34
CA ILE A 104 -2.84 -9.18 9.51
C ILE A 104 -2.51 -9.48 8.05
N ALA A 105 -1.52 -8.81 7.47
CA ALA A 105 -1.14 -9.05 6.08
C ALA A 105 -0.61 -10.48 5.86
N GLN A 106 0.09 -11.07 6.83
CA GLN A 106 0.51 -12.47 6.79
C GLN A 106 -0.70 -13.41 6.91
N LYS A 107 -1.59 -13.18 7.89
CA LYS A 107 -2.78 -14.01 8.14
C LYS A 107 -3.70 -14.13 6.93
N TYR A 108 -3.79 -13.10 6.10
CA TYR A 108 -4.63 -13.07 4.90
C TYR A 108 -3.85 -13.26 3.60
N ASP A 109 -2.58 -13.68 3.68
CA ASP A 109 -1.68 -13.93 2.54
C ASP A 109 -1.58 -12.73 1.57
N ILE A 110 -1.55 -11.51 2.09
CA ILE A 110 -1.56 -10.29 1.28
C ILE A 110 -0.24 -10.11 0.53
N TYR A 111 0.89 -10.51 1.12
CA TYR A 111 2.23 -10.32 0.54
C TYR A 111 2.39 -10.85 -0.89
N GLN A 112 1.73 -11.95 -1.25
CA GLN A 112 1.82 -12.52 -2.60
C GLN A 112 1.19 -11.62 -3.68
N HIS A 113 0.38 -10.63 -3.27
CA HIS A 113 -0.28 -9.68 -4.15
C HIS A 113 0.45 -8.34 -4.24
N VAL A 114 1.50 -8.11 -3.43
CA VAL A 114 2.17 -6.81 -3.31
C VAL A 114 3.42 -6.74 -4.18
N ARG A 115 3.59 -5.61 -4.86
CA ARG A 115 4.83 -5.18 -5.50
C ARG A 115 5.41 -4.03 -4.72
N PHE A 116 6.41 -4.34 -3.90
CA PHE A 116 7.15 -3.36 -3.13
C PHE A 116 8.10 -2.56 -4.02
N ASN A 117 8.63 -1.47 -3.49
CA ASN A 117 9.59 -0.62 -4.19
C ASN A 117 9.09 -0.19 -5.58
N THR A 118 7.79 -0.07 -5.75
CA THR A 118 7.14 0.23 -7.03
C THR A 118 6.28 1.48 -6.85
N THR A 119 6.56 2.52 -7.61
CA THR A 119 5.86 3.81 -7.54
C THR A 119 4.89 3.90 -8.71
N VAL A 120 3.63 4.27 -8.45
CA VAL A 120 2.71 4.68 -9.52
C VAL A 120 3.04 6.11 -9.93
N GLU A 121 3.34 6.30 -11.21
CA GLU A 121 3.62 7.61 -11.78
C GLU A 121 2.35 8.27 -12.35
N GLU A 122 1.48 7.44 -12.95
CA GLU A 122 0.31 7.90 -13.68
C GLU A 122 -0.73 6.79 -13.78
N ALA A 123 -2.02 7.16 -13.76
CA ALA A 123 -3.12 6.26 -14.10
C ALA A 123 -4.12 6.98 -15.01
N THR A 124 -4.39 6.39 -16.18
CA THR A 124 -5.23 6.98 -17.22
C THR A 124 -6.26 5.96 -17.67
N TRP A 125 -7.51 6.40 -17.81
CA TRP A 125 -8.59 5.56 -18.32
C TRP A 125 -8.51 5.43 -19.85
N ASP A 126 -8.66 4.22 -20.36
CA ASP A 126 -8.75 3.90 -21.78
C ASP A 126 -10.20 3.60 -22.16
N ASP A 127 -10.87 4.55 -22.84
CA ASP A 127 -12.27 4.41 -23.26
C ASP A 127 -12.51 3.32 -24.31
N GLN A 128 -11.47 2.93 -25.07
CA GLN A 128 -11.61 1.89 -26.08
C GLN A 128 -11.55 0.50 -25.45
N GLN A 129 -10.62 0.31 -24.51
CA GLN A 129 -10.44 -0.97 -23.82
C GLN A 129 -11.31 -1.12 -22.57
N LEU A 130 -11.90 -0.02 -22.09
CA LEU A 130 -12.65 0.07 -20.84
C LEU A 130 -11.82 -0.42 -19.64
N LYS A 131 -10.56 0.02 -19.60
CA LYS A 131 -9.58 -0.35 -18.56
C LYS A 131 -8.78 0.86 -18.11
N TRP A 132 -8.33 0.82 -16.87
CA TRP A 132 -7.26 1.68 -16.37
C TRP A 132 -5.91 1.20 -16.88
N ARG A 133 -5.11 2.13 -17.42
CA ARG A 133 -3.69 1.94 -17.72
C ARG A 133 -2.87 2.70 -16.68
N THR A 134 -2.09 1.98 -15.89
CA THR A 134 -1.32 2.55 -14.77
C THR A 134 0.16 2.35 -15.01
N ARG A 135 0.90 3.44 -15.18
CA ARG A 135 2.34 3.43 -15.39
C ARG A 135 3.05 3.41 -14.04
N VAL A 136 4.01 2.49 -13.89
CA VAL A 136 4.75 2.31 -12.64
C VAL A 136 6.25 2.24 -12.88
N THR A 137 7.02 2.77 -11.93
CA THR A 137 8.48 2.70 -11.91
C THR A 137 8.95 1.85 -10.73
N THR A 138 10.00 1.07 -10.93
CA THR A 138 10.64 0.30 -9.86
C THR A 138 11.82 1.08 -9.28
N ALA A 139 12.02 1.01 -7.96
CA ALA A 139 13.12 1.70 -7.30
C ALA A 139 14.47 1.22 -7.85
N SER A 140 15.36 2.16 -8.15
CA SER A 140 16.70 1.87 -8.66
C SER A 140 17.47 0.95 -7.69
N GLY A 141 18.15 -0.06 -8.24
CA GLY A 141 18.90 -1.04 -7.45
C GLY A 141 18.05 -2.16 -6.85
N SER A 142 16.73 -2.17 -7.08
CA SER A 142 15.91 -3.37 -6.85
C SER A 142 16.14 -4.40 -7.95
N LYS A 143 15.95 -5.69 -7.64
CA LYS A 143 16.07 -6.77 -8.64
C LYS A 143 15.14 -6.58 -9.83
N ASP A 144 13.94 -6.05 -9.59
CA ASP A 144 12.95 -5.83 -10.64
C ASP A 144 13.40 -4.72 -11.60
N ALA A 145 14.10 -3.69 -11.09
CA ALA A 145 14.65 -2.61 -11.90
C ALA A 145 15.74 -3.05 -12.89
N GLU A 146 16.40 -4.19 -12.65
CA GLU A 146 17.38 -4.76 -13.59
C GLU A 146 16.71 -5.28 -14.87
N PHE A 147 15.42 -5.66 -14.79
CA PHE A 147 14.66 -6.21 -15.91
C PHE A 147 13.69 -5.22 -16.51
N SER A 148 12.91 -4.51 -15.68
CA SER A 148 11.89 -3.57 -16.11
C SER A 148 11.86 -2.36 -15.18
N PRO A 149 12.70 -1.33 -15.41
CA PRO A 149 12.74 -0.13 -14.57
C PRO A 149 11.39 0.62 -14.56
N GLU A 150 10.60 0.42 -15.61
CA GLU A 150 9.26 0.95 -15.79
C GLU A 150 8.40 -0.08 -16.54
N TYR A 151 7.11 -0.12 -16.25
CA TYR A 151 6.12 -0.90 -17.00
C TYR A 151 4.69 -0.38 -16.75
N GLU A 152 3.72 -0.89 -17.51
CA GLU A 152 2.31 -0.53 -17.36
C GLU A 152 1.51 -1.70 -16.80
N ILE A 153 0.56 -1.43 -15.89
CA ILE A 153 -0.44 -2.38 -15.39
C ILE A 153 -1.80 -1.95 -15.94
N THR A 154 -2.49 -2.90 -16.58
CA THR A 154 -3.89 -2.75 -16.99
C THR A 154 -4.82 -3.32 -15.94
N SER A 155 -5.93 -2.63 -15.64
CA SER A 155 -6.92 -3.13 -14.68
C SER A 155 -8.34 -2.69 -14.97
N ASP A 156 -9.33 -3.47 -14.53
CA ASP A 156 -10.74 -3.10 -14.65
C ASP A 156 -11.12 -2.03 -13.62
N PHE A 157 -10.58 -2.14 -12.40
CA PHE A 157 -10.80 -1.21 -11.31
C PHE A 157 -9.48 -0.69 -10.73
N LEU A 158 -9.46 0.60 -10.39
CA LEU A 158 -8.36 1.25 -9.69
C LEU A 158 -8.82 1.72 -8.31
N VAL A 159 -8.09 1.33 -7.25
CA VAL A 159 -8.34 1.77 -5.88
C VAL A 159 -7.16 2.61 -5.39
N SER A 160 -7.41 3.88 -5.13
CA SER A 160 -6.42 4.77 -4.52
C SER A 160 -6.44 4.62 -3.01
N ALA A 161 -5.41 3.96 -2.46
CA ALA A 161 -5.17 3.77 -1.03
C ALA A 161 -3.86 4.46 -0.58
N VAL A 162 -3.47 5.54 -1.27
CA VAL A 162 -2.18 6.23 -1.13
C VAL A 162 -1.98 6.90 0.23
N GLY A 163 -3.04 7.11 1.00
CA GLY A 163 -3.02 7.88 2.24
C GLY A 163 -2.85 9.38 2.02
N GLN A 164 -3.23 10.18 3.00
CA GLN A 164 -3.25 11.65 2.88
C GLN A 164 -1.90 12.31 3.23
N LEU A 165 -1.09 11.67 4.06
CA LEU A 165 0.11 12.24 4.68
C LEU A 165 1.37 11.44 4.31
N ASN A 166 1.69 11.34 3.02
CA ASN A 166 2.77 10.49 2.51
C ASN A 166 3.90 11.25 1.76
N GLN A 167 3.75 12.56 1.55
CA GLN A 167 4.75 13.42 0.92
C GLN A 167 5.31 14.41 1.97
N PRO A 168 6.54 14.17 2.48
CA PRO A 168 7.24 15.11 3.35
C PRO A 168 7.37 16.50 2.70
N LYS A 169 7.06 17.56 3.45
CA LYS A 169 7.22 18.95 2.98
C LYS A 169 8.17 19.69 3.90
N TRP A 170 9.29 20.12 3.35
CA TRP A 170 10.21 21.01 4.05
C TRP A 170 9.63 22.44 4.14
N PRO A 171 9.87 23.16 5.24
CA PRO A 171 9.46 24.55 5.36
C PRO A 171 10.32 25.44 4.45
N ASP A 172 9.71 26.50 3.92
CA ASP A 172 10.40 27.51 3.11
C ASP A 172 11.07 28.53 4.04
N ILE A 173 12.32 28.26 4.42
CA ILE A 173 13.12 29.08 5.32
C ILE A 173 14.40 29.49 4.60
N GLN A 174 14.63 30.79 4.48
CA GLN A 174 15.86 31.32 3.90
C GLN A 174 17.08 30.77 4.66
N GLY A 175 18.01 30.15 3.91
CA GLY A 175 19.25 29.58 4.46
C GLY A 175 19.13 28.14 4.98
N ILE A 176 17.97 27.48 4.87
CA ILE A 176 17.81 26.07 5.28
C ILE A 176 18.72 25.13 4.49
N ASP A 177 19.00 25.45 3.23
CA ASP A 177 19.88 24.66 2.37
C ASP A 177 21.36 24.87 2.66
N SER A 178 21.73 26.04 3.20
CA SER A 178 23.09 26.36 3.65
C SER A 178 23.43 25.84 5.05
N PHE A 179 22.47 25.27 5.78
CA PHE A 179 22.74 24.68 7.09
C PHE A 179 23.57 23.40 6.95
N GLU A 180 24.77 23.40 7.53
CA GLU A 180 25.75 22.29 7.43
C GLU A 180 25.49 21.15 8.41
N GLY A 181 24.63 21.36 9.42
CA GLY A 181 24.27 20.32 10.38
C GLY A 181 23.31 19.29 9.79
N LYS A 182 23.06 18.21 10.55
CA LYS A 182 22.15 17.14 10.13
C LYS A 182 20.71 17.66 10.09
N LYS A 183 20.06 17.53 8.92
CA LYS A 183 18.63 17.78 8.72
C LYS A 183 17.88 16.44 8.70
N ILE A 184 16.77 16.38 9.42
CA ILE A 184 15.89 15.20 9.47
C ILE A 184 14.45 15.69 9.33
N HIS A 185 13.68 15.06 8.45
CA HIS A 185 12.23 15.23 8.41
C HIS A 185 11.63 14.04 9.16
N SER A 186 10.73 14.25 10.12
CA SER A 186 10.22 13.18 11.00
C SER A 186 9.65 11.96 10.25
N ALA A 187 9.09 12.19 9.06
CA ALA A 187 8.60 11.15 8.16
C ALA A 187 9.68 10.33 7.39
N ARG A 188 10.98 10.54 7.64
CA ARG A 188 12.11 9.83 6.98
C ARG A 188 13.27 9.55 7.92
#